data_AF-A0A3B5AK32-F1
#
_entry.id   AF-A0A3B5AK32-F1
#
_cell.length_a   1.000
_cell.length_b   1.000
_cell.length_c   1.000
_cell.angle_alpha   90.00
_cell.angle_beta   90.00
_cell.angle_gamma   90.00
#
_symmetry.space_group_name_H-M   'P 1'
#
loop_
_entity.id
_entity.type
_entity.pdbx_description
1 polymer ?
#
loop_
_entity_poly.entity_id
_entity_poly.type
_entity_poly.pdbx_seq_one_letter_code
_entity_poly.pdbx_strand_id
1 'polypeptide(L)'
;PMDPAYPVCAEKVEFLQARWQSDPCYAFYGVDGTTCSILTYLSQIEDFCPHRLGRNHSISHYDHTQAEIRKTLRPLFEATSNDSGSAMKFIRSRVERMSERWIQAGLRMNKSQLCCVYLVTCCYKLQVLLYPGALAGSVGQRFEAMVERGGPLGELVQWADLSACLTILGHNLTFSTSQRQLSSCPIQRPLTFDLIYTDYHGLAHLQGAMGLAFQHYQCRFRILDSFGTEPAFNLASYAHSHGYKTLWGSWGLQPLQYMTMFPHTPDNSFLGFVSEEAVRKEVREDELEPESYGKERIAVVYGKQDYMWQYVFPPSMQLFVGLGFPYEGPAPIEAIALGCVFLQPRFDPPHSSDNNDFYKGKPTTRQISSQHPYAEEFIGKPYVWTVNVTNSTDIREAVRAILSTESFTPQEFTCVGMLERVHGYITHQNFCSKSVPTWPPESALRVHLGPLGQSCVSVCRRSSLFFSIDPLTVQETNHLFPSYSPWGRHCGLQLEPLLFSCAGSDLSYRRLCPCRAHLPGQVALCPDCL
;
A
#
# COMPACT_ATOMS: atom_id res chain seq x y z
N PRO A 1 -33.00 -10.13 21.91
CA PRO A 1 -33.62 -9.32 20.82
C PRO A 1 -34.12 -7.96 21.29
N MET A 2 -34.64 -7.83 22.53
CA MET A 2 -35.23 -6.59 23.05
C MET A 2 -34.25 -5.74 23.87
N ASP A 3 -32.97 -5.75 23.50
CA ASP A 3 -31.96 -4.95 24.21
C ASP A 3 -32.11 -3.47 23.78
N PRO A 4 -32.32 -2.52 24.72
CA PRO A 4 -32.47 -1.11 24.39
C PRO A 4 -31.26 -0.50 23.65
N ALA A 5 -30.05 -1.06 23.82
CA ALA A 5 -28.86 -0.62 23.11
C ALA A 5 -28.84 -1.06 21.64
N TYR A 6 -29.69 -2.02 21.26
CA TYR A 6 -29.80 -2.57 19.90
C TYR A 6 -31.26 -2.53 19.42
N PRO A 7 -31.82 -1.33 19.18
CA PRO A 7 -33.26 -1.15 18.96
C PRO A 7 -33.79 -1.84 17.70
N VAL A 8 -32.92 -2.11 16.73
CA VAL A 8 -33.26 -2.77 15.45
C VAL A 8 -33.10 -4.29 15.48
N CYS A 9 -32.58 -4.86 16.57
CA CYS A 9 -32.31 -6.30 16.67
C CYS A 9 -33.57 -7.14 16.48
N ALA A 10 -34.67 -6.77 17.16
CA ALA A 10 -35.92 -7.52 17.09
C ALA A 10 -36.51 -7.54 15.68
N GLU A 11 -36.58 -6.37 15.02
CA GLU A 11 -37.08 -6.23 13.65
C GLU A 11 -36.25 -7.05 12.65
N LYS A 12 -34.91 -7.02 12.77
CA LYS A 12 -34.03 -7.81 11.89
C LYS A 12 -34.13 -9.31 12.13
N VAL A 13 -34.37 -9.75 13.36
CA VAL A 13 -34.64 -11.17 13.65
C VAL A 13 -35.93 -11.60 12.94
N GLU A 14 -37.00 -10.82 13.02
CA GLU A 14 -38.26 -11.11 12.33
C GLU A 14 -38.09 -11.13 10.81
N PHE A 15 -37.35 -10.15 10.27
CA PHE A 15 -37.02 -10.10 8.83
C PHE A 15 -36.32 -11.39 8.38
N LEU A 16 -35.28 -11.82 9.09
CA LEU A 16 -34.54 -13.02 8.72
C LEU A 16 -35.33 -14.30 8.97
N GLN A 17 -36.20 -14.37 9.98
CA GLN A 17 -37.09 -15.53 10.15
C GLN A 17 -37.97 -15.75 8.92
N ALA A 18 -38.45 -14.67 8.31
CA ALA A 18 -39.30 -14.73 7.12
C ALA A 18 -38.50 -14.85 5.80
N ARG A 19 -37.27 -14.31 5.75
CA ARG A 19 -36.57 -14.07 4.48
C ARG A 19 -35.12 -14.54 4.45
N TRP A 20 -34.62 -15.30 5.42
CA TRP A 20 -33.23 -15.80 5.37
C TRP A 20 -32.94 -16.68 4.15
N GLN A 21 -33.96 -17.24 3.48
CA GLN A 21 -33.77 -17.98 2.22
C GLN A 21 -33.70 -17.08 0.99
N SER A 22 -34.01 -15.79 1.10
CA SER A 22 -33.97 -14.85 -0.02
C SER A 22 -32.56 -14.56 -0.51
N ASP A 23 -31.57 -14.74 0.38
CA ASP A 23 -30.15 -14.65 0.04
C ASP A 23 -29.42 -15.88 0.61
N PRO A 24 -28.85 -16.75 -0.24
CA PRO A 24 -28.10 -17.92 0.20
C PRO A 24 -26.88 -17.59 1.11
N CYS A 25 -26.46 -16.33 1.16
CA CYS A 25 -25.45 -15.82 2.09
C CYS A 25 -25.81 -16.03 3.57
N TYR A 26 -27.10 -15.94 3.94
CA TYR A 26 -27.50 -16.20 5.32
C TYR A 26 -27.21 -17.66 5.72
N ALA A 27 -27.50 -18.61 4.83
CA ALA A 27 -27.18 -20.02 5.04
C ALA A 27 -25.66 -20.26 5.16
N PHE A 28 -24.86 -19.53 4.36
CA PHE A 28 -23.40 -19.56 4.46
C PHE A 28 -22.89 -19.16 5.86
N TYR A 29 -23.52 -18.18 6.51
CA TYR A 29 -23.21 -17.79 7.89
C TYR A 29 -23.83 -18.69 8.96
N GLY A 30 -24.37 -19.86 8.56
CA GLY A 30 -24.97 -20.82 9.48
C GLY A 30 -26.38 -20.46 9.91
N VAL A 31 -27.05 -19.50 9.25
CA VAL A 31 -28.48 -19.26 9.45
C VAL A 31 -29.26 -20.45 8.89
N ASP A 32 -29.92 -21.18 9.77
CA ASP A 32 -30.75 -22.36 9.47
C ASP A 32 -32.26 -22.07 9.65
N GLY A 33 -32.62 -20.80 9.83
CA GLY A 33 -33.98 -20.34 10.11
C GLY A 33 -34.37 -20.39 11.59
N THR A 34 -33.55 -20.98 12.47
CA THR A 34 -33.79 -20.90 13.92
C THR A 34 -33.48 -19.50 14.44
N THR A 35 -34.24 -19.04 15.44
CA THR A 35 -33.97 -17.75 16.10
C THR A 35 -32.56 -17.67 16.67
N CYS A 36 -31.98 -18.80 17.10
CA CYS A 36 -30.63 -18.85 17.65
C CYS A 36 -29.55 -18.59 16.59
N SER A 37 -29.65 -19.22 15.41
CA SER A 37 -28.71 -18.99 14.32
C SER A 37 -28.83 -17.57 13.76
N ILE A 38 -30.05 -17.05 13.63
CA ILE A 38 -30.34 -15.66 13.22
C ILE A 38 -29.75 -14.66 14.21
N LEU A 39 -29.96 -14.85 15.52
CA LEU A 39 -29.36 -13.97 16.54
C LEU A 39 -27.83 -14.08 16.56
N THR A 40 -27.27 -15.25 16.26
CA THR A 40 -25.82 -15.43 16.15
C THR A 40 -25.27 -14.64 14.96
N TYR A 41 -25.91 -14.75 13.79
CA TYR A 41 -25.57 -13.96 12.61
C TYR A 41 -25.69 -12.45 12.85
N LEU A 42 -26.82 -11.99 13.36
CA LEU A 42 -27.07 -10.56 13.58
C LEU A 42 -26.17 -9.96 14.68
N SER A 43 -25.65 -10.76 15.60
CA SER A 43 -24.72 -10.26 16.63
C SER A 43 -23.28 -10.33 16.17
N GLN A 44 -22.85 -11.44 15.57
CA GLN A 44 -21.43 -11.67 15.26
C GLN A 44 -21.01 -11.17 13.88
N ILE A 45 -21.96 -11.03 12.94
CA ILE A 45 -21.67 -10.68 11.55
C ILE A 45 -22.17 -9.29 11.20
N GLU A 46 -23.42 -8.95 11.53
CA GLU A 46 -24.00 -7.64 11.19
C GLU A 46 -24.03 -6.61 12.35
N ASP A 47 -23.67 -7.01 13.58
CA ASP A 47 -23.68 -6.17 14.79
C ASP A 47 -25.01 -5.42 15.08
N PHE A 48 -26.13 -5.98 14.63
CA PHE A 48 -27.46 -5.48 14.93
C PHE A 48 -28.04 -6.03 16.23
N CYS A 49 -27.37 -7.00 16.87
CA CYS A 49 -27.81 -7.63 18.10
C CYS A 49 -26.67 -7.77 19.13
N PRO A 50 -26.98 -7.84 20.43
CA PRO A 50 -25.97 -8.04 21.47
C PRO A 50 -25.15 -9.32 21.27
N HIS A 51 -23.83 -9.22 21.44
CA HIS A 51 -22.92 -10.37 21.39
C HIS A 51 -23.20 -11.34 22.55
N ARG A 52 -23.35 -12.65 22.23
CA ARG A 52 -23.51 -13.68 23.25
C ARG A 52 -22.15 -14.04 23.87
N LEU A 53 -21.98 -13.75 25.16
CA LEU A 53 -20.86 -14.25 25.96
C LEU A 53 -21.02 -15.77 26.14
N GLY A 54 -20.30 -16.55 25.35
CA GLY A 54 -20.22 -18.00 25.55
C GLY A 54 -20.35 -18.82 24.27
N ARG A 55 -19.25 -18.92 23.53
CA ARG A 55 -18.85 -20.12 22.78
C ARG A 55 -17.37 -19.98 22.46
N ASN A 56 -16.53 -20.82 23.09
CA ASN A 56 -15.17 -21.03 22.63
C ASN A 56 -15.28 -21.60 21.21
N HIS A 57 -15.03 -20.77 20.20
CA HIS A 57 -14.89 -21.26 18.84
C HIS A 57 -13.73 -22.25 18.83
N SER A 58 -14.05 -23.53 18.67
CA SER A 58 -13.08 -24.54 18.27
C SER A 58 -12.57 -24.14 16.90
N ILE A 59 -11.42 -23.46 16.87
CA ILE A 59 -10.70 -23.13 15.66
C ILE A 59 -10.39 -24.45 14.98
N SER A 60 -10.93 -24.65 13.78
CA SER A 60 -10.56 -25.76 12.91
C SER A 60 -9.04 -25.72 12.75
N HIS A 61 -8.36 -26.72 13.31
CA HIS A 61 -6.93 -26.93 13.12
C HIS A 61 -6.67 -27.16 11.63
N TYR A 62 -6.32 -26.11 10.91
CA TYR A 62 -5.68 -26.27 9.61
C TYR A 62 -4.31 -26.90 9.85
N ASP A 63 -3.93 -27.85 9.00
CA ASP A 63 -2.63 -28.51 9.06
C ASP A 63 -1.54 -27.47 8.71
N HIS A 64 -1.01 -26.83 9.74
CA HIS A 64 -0.22 -25.63 9.62
C HIS A 64 1.23 -25.97 9.29
N THR A 65 1.52 -26.21 8.01
CA THR A 65 2.91 -26.28 7.54
C THR A 65 3.58 -24.92 7.68
N GLN A 66 4.83 -24.89 8.13
CA GLN A 66 5.62 -23.66 8.21
C GLN A 66 5.95 -23.14 6.81
N ALA A 67 6.01 -21.81 6.67
CA ALA A 67 6.52 -21.17 5.47
C ALA A 67 8.05 -21.30 5.46
N GLU A 68 8.62 -21.71 4.33
CA GLU A 68 10.06 -21.83 4.14
C GLU A 68 10.49 -21.00 2.93
N ILE A 69 11.66 -20.38 3.05
CA ILE A 69 12.24 -19.59 1.96
C ILE A 69 12.46 -20.46 0.73
N ARG A 70 11.78 -20.12 -0.37
CA ARG A 70 11.92 -20.85 -1.64
C ARG A 70 13.18 -20.42 -2.36
N LYS A 71 13.85 -21.41 -2.95
CA LYS A 71 15.02 -21.23 -3.82
C LYS A 71 14.65 -21.18 -5.31
N THR A 72 13.37 -21.02 -5.62
CA THR A 72 12.83 -21.01 -6.98
C THR A 72 11.51 -20.25 -7.04
N LEU A 73 11.27 -19.60 -8.19
CA LEU A 73 10.02 -18.93 -8.53
C LEU A 73 9.11 -19.80 -9.42
N ARG A 74 9.46 -21.07 -9.67
CA ARG A 74 8.68 -21.99 -10.49
C ARG A 74 7.18 -22.06 -10.11
N PRO A 75 6.79 -22.13 -8.82
CA PRO A 75 5.38 -22.15 -8.44
C PRO A 75 4.60 -20.92 -8.92
N LEU A 76 5.24 -19.75 -8.99
CA LEU A 76 4.62 -18.52 -9.50
C LEU A 76 4.40 -18.60 -11.01
N PHE A 77 5.36 -19.12 -11.76
CA PHE A 77 5.21 -19.32 -13.21
C PHE A 77 4.11 -20.34 -13.54
N GLU A 78 3.91 -21.34 -12.67
CA GLU A 78 2.81 -22.31 -12.77
C GLU A 78 1.46 -21.63 -12.45
N ALA A 79 1.38 -20.84 -11.37
CA ALA A 79 0.18 -20.09 -10.99
C ALA A 79 -0.26 -19.05 -12.04
N THR A 80 0.68 -18.54 -12.84
CA THR A 80 0.44 -17.54 -13.90
C THR A 80 0.47 -18.15 -15.31
N SER A 81 0.44 -19.48 -15.45
CA SER A 81 0.61 -20.16 -16.75
C SER A 81 -0.60 -20.05 -17.69
N ASN A 82 -1.81 -19.92 -17.12
CA ASN A 82 -3.06 -19.96 -17.88
C ASN A 82 -3.47 -18.62 -18.52
N ASP A 83 -2.76 -17.54 -18.23
CA ASP A 83 -3.07 -16.21 -18.73
C ASP A 83 -1.93 -15.69 -19.63
N SER A 84 -2.26 -15.46 -20.91
CA SER A 84 -1.32 -15.03 -21.94
C SER A 84 -1.49 -13.56 -22.35
N GLY A 85 -2.28 -12.79 -21.58
CA GLY A 85 -2.47 -11.35 -21.77
C GLY A 85 -1.18 -10.56 -21.68
N SER A 86 -1.13 -9.39 -22.33
CA SER A 86 0.09 -8.57 -22.43
C SER A 86 0.57 -8.06 -21.05
N ALA A 87 -0.36 -7.80 -20.13
CA ALA A 87 -0.03 -7.50 -18.73
C ALA A 87 0.64 -8.68 -18.01
N MET A 88 0.14 -9.90 -18.21
CA MET A 88 0.73 -11.11 -17.61
C MET A 88 2.08 -11.46 -18.23
N LYS A 89 2.26 -11.25 -19.54
CA LYS A 89 3.58 -11.34 -20.19
C LYS A 89 4.58 -10.37 -19.57
N PHE A 90 4.16 -9.12 -19.31
CA PHE A 90 5.02 -8.13 -18.64
C PHE A 90 5.43 -8.59 -17.24
N ILE A 91 4.45 -9.01 -16.41
CA ILE A 91 4.71 -9.52 -15.06
C ILE A 91 5.69 -10.70 -15.10
N ARG A 92 5.40 -11.72 -15.91
CA ARG A 92 6.25 -12.92 -16.03
C ARG A 92 7.66 -12.57 -16.49
N SER A 93 7.79 -11.75 -17.54
CA SER A 93 9.08 -11.35 -18.08
C SER A 93 9.92 -10.57 -17.06
N ARG A 94 9.31 -9.68 -16.27
CA ARG A 94 10.00 -8.97 -15.18
C ARG A 94 10.46 -9.92 -14.08
N VAL A 95 9.57 -10.77 -13.59
CA VAL A 95 9.88 -11.78 -12.55
C VAL A 95 11.02 -12.69 -13.01
N GLU A 96 11.01 -13.09 -14.28
CA GLU A 96 12.07 -13.91 -14.87
C GLU A 96 13.42 -13.19 -14.90
N ARG A 97 13.46 -11.94 -15.40
CA ARG A 97 14.69 -11.11 -15.41
C ARG A 97 15.28 -10.89 -14.02
N MET A 98 14.42 -10.74 -13.00
CA MET A 98 14.87 -10.48 -11.62
C MET A 98 14.98 -11.75 -10.76
N SER A 99 14.77 -12.93 -11.34
CA SER A 99 14.61 -14.19 -10.60
C SER A 99 15.81 -14.53 -9.72
N GLU A 100 17.03 -14.40 -10.25
CA GLU A 100 18.26 -14.66 -9.51
C GLU A 100 18.38 -13.74 -8.29
N ARG A 101 18.09 -12.44 -8.45
CA ARG A 101 18.18 -11.46 -7.35
C ARG A 101 17.18 -11.75 -6.25
N TRP A 102 15.95 -12.10 -6.60
CA TRP A 102 14.93 -12.52 -5.64
C TRP A 102 15.36 -13.75 -4.85
N ILE A 103 15.90 -14.76 -5.52
CA ILE A 103 16.40 -15.98 -4.87
C ILE A 103 17.58 -15.66 -3.95
N GLN A 104 18.55 -14.87 -4.40
CA GLN A 104 19.70 -14.47 -3.59
C GLN A 104 19.27 -13.63 -2.37
N ALA A 105 18.29 -12.73 -2.53
CA ALA A 105 17.75 -11.94 -1.43
C ALA A 105 17.07 -12.83 -0.37
N GLY A 106 16.25 -13.80 -0.80
CA GLY A 106 15.67 -14.79 0.12
C GLY A 106 16.73 -15.61 0.86
N LEU A 107 17.76 -16.07 0.14
CA LEU A 107 18.88 -16.82 0.73
C LEU A 107 19.68 -15.98 1.73
N ARG A 108 19.88 -14.68 1.47
CA ARG A 108 20.51 -13.74 2.41
C ARG A 108 19.65 -13.58 3.66
N MET A 109 18.35 -13.35 3.50
CA MET A 109 17.41 -13.23 4.62
C MET A 109 17.45 -14.46 5.54
N ASN A 110 17.61 -15.67 4.97
CA ASN A 110 17.76 -16.91 5.73
C ASN A 110 19.12 -17.02 6.47
N LYS A 111 20.21 -16.47 5.89
CA LYS A 111 21.57 -16.56 6.47
C LYS A 111 21.86 -15.51 7.55
N SER A 112 21.26 -14.33 7.48
CA SER A 112 21.62 -13.17 8.31
C SER A 112 21.37 -13.32 9.80
N GLN A 113 20.94 -14.48 10.33
CA GLN A 113 20.59 -14.70 11.74
C GLN A 113 19.56 -13.72 12.35
N LEU A 114 19.11 -12.69 11.62
CA LEU A 114 18.00 -11.79 12.00
C LEU A 114 16.71 -12.57 12.28
N CYS A 115 16.62 -13.80 11.78
CA CYS A 115 15.41 -14.59 11.84
C CYS A 115 15.53 -15.83 12.76
N CYS A 116 16.68 -16.04 13.41
CA CYS A 116 17.01 -17.21 14.22
C CYS A 116 17.02 -16.97 15.74
N VAL A 117 16.34 -15.92 16.24
CA VAL A 117 16.06 -15.85 17.68
C VAL A 117 14.56 -15.98 17.97
N TYR A 118 13.62 -15.50 17.12
CA TYR A 118 12.18 -15.66 17.41
C TYR A 118 11.16 -15.77 16.25
N LEU A 119 11.43 -15.53 14.94
CA LEU A 119 10.32 -15.22 14.01
C LEU A 119 10.19 -15.94 12.65
N VAL A 120 11.21 -16.46 11.98
CA VAL A 120 10.98 -17.13 10.66
C VAL A 120 10.59 -18.60 10.79
N THR A 121 10.85 -19.23 11.93
CA THR A 121 10.35 -20.58 12.24
C THR A 121 8.91 -20.59 12.79
N CYS A 122 8.22 -19.45 12.87
CA CYS A 122 6.84 -19.38 13.42
C CYS A 122 5.77 -18.96 12.42
N CYS A 123 6.11 -18.52 11.20
CA CYS A 123 5.10 -18.11 10.22
C CYS A 123 4.49 -19.30 9.49
N TYR A 124 3.16 -19.42 9.60
CA TYR A 124 2.40 -20.43 8.88
C TYR A 124 2.33 -20.13 7.39
N LYS A 125 2.35 -21.18 6.58
CA LYS A 125 2.21 -21.07 5.14
C LYS A 125 0.80 -20.63 4.75
N LEU A 126 0.67 -19.34 4.46
CA LEU A 126 -0.58 -18.72 4.00
C LEU A 126 -1.00 -19.16 2.59
N GLN A 127 -2.31 -19.26 2.37
CA GLN A 127 -2.96 -19.23 1.07
C GLN A 127 -3.31 -17.79 0.70
N VAL A 128 -2.71 -17.25 -0.37
CA VAL A 128 -2.86 -15.86 -0.76
C VAL A 128 -3.48 -15.75 -2.15
N LEU A 129 -4.55 -14.97 -2.27
CA LEU A 129 -5.13 -14.59 -3.56
C LEU A 129 -4.51 -13.27 -4.03
N LEU A 130 -3.98 -13.25 -5.24
CA LEU A 130 -3.61 -12.05 -5.98
C LEU A 130 -4.66 -11.82 -7.07
N TYR A 131 -5.47 -10.77 -6.90
CA TYR A 131 -6.57 -10.43 -7.81
C TYR A 131 -6.44 -8.98 -8.31
N PRO A 132 -5.64 -8.73 -9.35
CA PRO A 132 -5.59 -7.42 -10.02
C PRO A 132 -6.89 -7.17 -10.80
N GLY A 133 -7.87 -6.55 -10.15
CA GLY A 133 -9.18 -6.28 -10.75
C GLY A 133 -9.10 -5.33 -11.94
N ALA A 134 -8.09 -4.46 -12.00
CA ALA A 134 -7.83 -3.60 -13.16
C ALA A 134 -7.52 -4.41 -14.44
N LEU A 135 -7.06 -5.66 -14.31
CA LEU A 135 -6.80 -6.60 -15.41
C LEU A 135 -8.00 -7.49 -15.73
N ALA A 136 -9.09 -7.40 -14.95
CA ALA A 136 -10.25 -8.24 -15.11
C ALA A 136 -11.36 -7.58 -15.94
N GLY A 137 -12.09 -8.40 -16.72
CA GLY A 137 -13.28 -7.96 -17.46
C GLY A 137 -12.99 -6.94 -18.56
N SER A 138 -13.97 -6.07 -18.85
CA SER A 138 -13.89 -5.07 -19.92
C SER A 138 -12.89 -3.94 -19.63
N VAL A 139 -12.65 -3.63 -18.35
CA VAL A 139 -11.59 -2.70 -17.92
C VAL A 139 -10.22 -3.28 -18.23
N GLY A 140 -10.01 -4.57 -17.93
CA GLY A 140 -8.81 -5.31 -18.27
C GLY A 140 -8.45 -5.22 -19.75
N GLN A 141 -9.42 -5.42 -20.65
CA GLN A 141 -9.18 -5.32 -22.10
C GLN A 141 -8.65 -3.95 -22.54
N ARG A 142 -9.14 -2.87 -21.92
CA ARG A 142 -8.63 -1.50 -22.19
C ARG A 142 -7.22 -1.33 -21.62
N PHE A 143 -6.99 -1.85 -20.43
CA PHE A 143 -5.67 -1.80 -19.79
C PHE A 143 -4.62 -2.56 -20.61
N GLU A 144 -4.93 -3.77 -21.06
CA GLU A 144 -4.04 -4.58 -21.93
C GLU A 144 -3.66 -3.85 -23.22
N ALA A 145 -4.63 -3.20 -23.87
CA ALA A 145 -4.37 -2.41 -25.08
C ALA A 145 -3.44 -1.20 -24.81
N MET A 146 -3.45 -0.65 -23.59
CA MET A 146 -2.54 0.43 -23.20
C MET A 146 -1.14 -0.08 -22.89
N VAL A 147 -0.98 -1.28 -22.30
CA VAL A 147 0.33 -1.87 -21.97
C VAL A 147 1.23 -1.96 -23.20
N GLU A 148 0.69 -2.39 -24.34
CA GLU A 148 1.44 -2.52 -25.60
C GLU A 148 1.90 -1.18 -26.19
N ARG A 149 1.29 -0.07 -25.76
CA ARG A 149 1.57 1.29 -26.23
C ARG A 149 2.31 2.14 -25.20
N GLY A 150 2.93 1.51 -24.21
CA GLY A 150 3.65 2.24 -23.14
C GLY A 150 2.74 2.91 -22.13
N GLY A 151 1.60 2.27 -21.82
CA GLY A 151 0.63 2.70 -20.80
C GLY A 151 1.17 2.68 -19.36
N PRO A 152 0.28 2.81 -18.35
CA PRO A 152 0.69 2.83 -16.94
C PRO A 152 1.20 1.45 -16.50
N LEU A 153 2.53 1.30 -16.48
CA LEU A 153 3.20 0.03 -16.11
C LEU A 153 3.57 -0.05 -14.63
N GLY A 154 3.42 1.03 -13.86
CA GLY A 154 3.83 1.09 -12.46
C GLY A 154 3.10 0.05 -11.60
N GLU A 155 1.79 -0.06 -11.78
CA GLU A 155 0.94 -1.03 -11.07
C GLU A 155 1.37 -2.47 -11.39
N LEU A 156 1.71 -2.77 -12.66
CA LEU A 156 2.20 -4.09 -13.06
C LEU A 156 3.55 -4.42 -12.41
N VAL A 157 4.42 -3.42 -12.21
CA VAL A 157 5.67 -3.58 -11.48
C VAL A 157 5.40 -3.99 -10.03
N GLN A 158 4.46 -3.33 -9.32
CA GLN A 158 4.09 -3.73 -7.96
C GLN A 158 3.51 -5.15 -7.89
N TRP A 159 2.62 -5.51 -8.81
CA TRP A 159 2.04 -6.85 -8.87
C TRP A 159 3.10 -7.93 -9.11
N ALA A 160 4.04 -7.68 -10.02
CA ALA A 160 5.15 -8.57 -10.29
C ALA A 160 6.02 -8.79 -9.05
N ASP A 161 6.45 -7.69 -8.42
CA ASP A 161 7.39 -7.74 -7.31
C ASP A 161 6.74 -8.30 -6.04
N LEU A 162 5.46 -7.99 -5.77
CA LEU A 162 4.69 -8.60 -4.68
C LEU A 162 4.55 -10.12 -4.88
N SER A 163 4.23 -10.56 -6.10
CA SER A 163 4.05 -11.98 -6.40
C SER A 163 5.36 -12.77 -6.25
N ALA A 164 6.49 -12.20 -6.69
CA ALA A 164 7.81 -12.78 -6.49
C ALA A 164 8.17 -12.83 -5.00
N CYS A 165 7.97 -11.73 -4.27
CA CYS A 165 8.25 -11.61 -2.85
C CYS A 165 7.51 -12.68 -2.03
N LEU A 166 6.19 -12.78 -2.17
CA LEU A 166 5.39 -13.77 -1.42
C LEU A 166 5.75 -15.22 -1.79
N THR A 167 6.14 -15.47 -3.04
CA THR A 167 6.62 -16.79 -3.48
C THR A 167 7.93 -17.14 -2.80
N ILE A 168 8.90 -16.23 -2.76
CA ILE A 168 10.19 -16.43 -2.08
C ILE A 168 9.99 -16.63 -0.59
N LEU A 169 9.06 -15.92 0.05
CA LEU A 169 8.72 -16.09 1.47
C LEU A 169 8.05 -17.44 1.80
N GLY A 170 7.65 -18.23 0.80
CA GLY A 170 7.16 -19.60 1.02
C GLY A 170 5.65 -19.78 0.93
N HIS A 171 4.89 -18.74 0.61
CA HIS A 171 3.42 -18.78 0.58
C HIS A 171 2.85 -19.41 -0.70
N ASN A 172 1.63 -19.93 -0.61
CA ASN A 172 0.91 -20.47 -1.75
C ASN A 172 0.09 -19.37 -2.39
N LEU A 173 0.34 -19.13 -3.68
CA LEU A 173 -0.32 -18.06 -4.42
C LEU A 173 -1.34 -18.64 -5.38
N THR A 174 -2.53 -18.04 -5.39
CA THR A 174 -3.46 -18.12 -6.50
C THR A 174 -3.47 -16.76 -7.18
N PHE A 175 -3.08 -16.71 -8.45
CA PHE A 175 -3.13 -15.49 -9.26
C PHE A 175 -4.34 -15.59 -10.19
N SER A 176 -5.23 -14.60 -10.14
CA SER A 176 -6.43 -14.60 -10.98
C SER A 176 -6.72 -13.23 -11.55
N THR A 177 -6.99 -13.18 -12.86
CA THR A 177 -7.51 -12.01 -13.58
C THR A 177 -8.98 -12.20 -13.96
N SER A 178 -9.62 -13.30 -13.54
CA SER A 178 -10.96 -13.69 -13.98
C SER A 178 -12.00 -13.44 -12.90
N GLN A 179 -13.02 -12.63 -13.23
CA GLN A 179 -14.21 -12.49 -12.37
C GLN A 179 -14.96 -13.81 -12.20
N ARG A 180 -14.82 -14.76 -13.14
CA ARG A 180 -15.55 -16.04 -13.09
C ARG A 180 -15.10 -16.95 -11.95
N GLN A 181 -13.85 -16.81 -11.50
CA GLN A 181 -13.34 -17.54 -10.33
C GLN A 181 -13.82 -16.91 -9.01
N LEU A 182 -14.34 -15.68 -9.06
CA LEU A 182 -15.02 -15.02 -7.94
C LEU A 182 -16.54 -15.24 -7.98
N SER A 183 -17.08 -15.66 -9.13
CA SER A 183 -18.51 -15.84 -9.34
C SER A 183 -18.97 -17.23 -8.94
N SER A 184 -19.14 -17.42 -7.65
CA SER A 184 -20.33 -18.12 -7.18
C SER A 184 -20.93 -17.20 -6.14
N CYS A 185 -22.10 -16.63 -6.42
CA CYS A 185 -22.98 -16.15 -5.36
C CYS A 185 -24.14 -17.16 -5.27
N PRO A 186 -24.34 -17.82 -4.12
CA PRO A 186 -23.47 -17.71 -2.95
C PRO A 186 -22.07 -18.25 -3.26
N ILE A 187 -21.09 -17.74 -2.52
CA ILE A 187 -19.81 -18.41 -2.36
C ILE A 187 -20.15 -19.83 -1.92
N GLN A 188 -20.04 -20.83 -2.80
CA GLN A 188 -20.51 -22.19 -2.49
C GLN A 188 -19.67 -22.82 -1.37
N ARG A 189 -18.47 -22.28 -1.12
CA ARG A 189 -17.52 -22.71 -0.08
C ARG A 189 -16.70 -21.52 0.42
N PRO A 190 -16.46 -21.37 1.74
CA PRO A 190 -15.67 -20.26 2.28
C PRO A 190 -14.38 -20.03 1.49
N LEU A 191 -14.02 -18.77 1.27
CA LEU A 191 -12.74 -18.47 0.64
C LEU A 191 -11.64 -19.06 1.52
N THR A 192 -10.85 -19.95 0.94
CA THR A 192 -9.76 -20.64 1.59
C THR A 192 -8.50 -19.78 1.66
N PHE A 193 -8.62 -18.47 1.41
CA PHE A 193 -7.51 -17.53 1.38
C PHE A 193 -7.38 -16.82 2.73
N ASP A 194 -6.18 -16.85 3.29
CA ASP A 194 -5.82 -16.14 4.51
C ASP A 194 -5.66 -14.63 4.24
N LEU A 195 -5.12 -14.29 3.07
CA LEU A 195 -4.95 -12.91 2.60
C LEU A 195 -5.40 -12.76 1.14
N ILE A 196 -5.98 -11.61 0.83
CA ILE A 196 -6.44 -11.26 -0.51
C ILE A 196 -5.85 -9.90 -0.88
N TYR A 197 -4.89 -9.89 -1.79
CA TYR A 197 -4.37 -8.66 -2.38
C TYR A 197 -5.19 -8.33 -3.63
N THR A 198 -5.70 -7.10 -3.69
CA THR A 198 -6.50 -6.62 -4.81
C THR A 198 -6.31 -5.11 -5.02
N ASP A 199 -7.02 -4.53 -5.97
CA ASP A 199 -7.07 -3.09 -6.24
C ASP A 199 -8.51 -2.57 -6.11
N TYR A 200 -8.72 -1.27 -6.35
CA TYR A 200 -10.05 -0.64 -6.29
C TYR A 200 -11.09 -1.31 -7.20
N HIS A 201 -10.70 -1.71 -8.41
CA HIS A 201 -11.60 -2.41 -9.32
C HIS A 201 -11.92 -3.80 -8.80
N GLY A 202 -10.94 -4.49 -8.23
CA GLY A 202 -11.11 -5.80 -7.68
C GLY A 202 -11.98 -5.80 -6.44
N LEU A 203 -11.88 -4.78 -5.57
CA LEU A 203 -12.82 -4.56 -4.47
C LEU A 203 -14.27 -4.45 -4.97
N ALA A 204 -14.52 -3.69 -6.03
CA ALA A 204 -15.86 -3.59 -6.62
C ALA A 204 -16.36 -4.92 -7.18
N HIS A 205 -15.49 -5.70 -7.83
CA HIS A 205 -15.85 -7.04 -8.30
C HIS A 205 -16.16 -7.98 -7.13
N LEU A 206 -15.33 -7.98 -6.09
CA LEU A 206 -15.49 -8.81 -4.89
C LEU A 206 -16.75 -8.41 -4.13
N GLN A 207 -17.04 -7.12 -3.95
CA GLN A 207 -18.28 -6.66 -3.31
C GLN A 207 -19.50 -7.10 -4.11
N GLY A 208 -19.49 -6.92 -5.43
CA GLY A 208 -20.57 -7.35 -6.30
C GLY A 208 -20.79 -8.87 -6.31
N ALA A 209 -19.71 -9.65 -6.23
CA ALA A 209 -19.77 -11.12 -6.23
C ALA A 209 -20.14 -11.72 -4.86
N MET A 210 -19.66 -11.12 -3.76
CA MET A 210 -19.84 -11.66 -2.41
C MET A 210 -21.08 -11.14 -1.70
N GLY A 211 -21.64 -10.00 -2.13
CA GLY A 211 -22.77 -9.36 -1.45
C GLY A 211 -22.46 -9.11 0.03
N LEU A 212 -23.37 -9.53 0.92
CA LEU A 212 -23.20 -9.40 2.37
C LEU A 212 -21.96 -10.13 2.90
N ALA A 213 -21.48 -11.17 2.21
CA ALA A 213 -20.29 -11.89 2.65
C ALA A 213 -19.00 -11.09 2.53
N PHE A 214 -19.00 -10.00 1.76
CA PHE A 214 -17.85 -9.11 1.62
C PHE A 214 -17.35 -8.61 2.98
N GLN A 215 -18.26 -8.23 3.88
CA GLN A 215 -17.92 -7.67 5.20
C GLN A 215 -17.10 -8.64 6.06
N HIS A 216 -17.42 -9.94 6.01
CA HIS A 216 -16.69 -10.95 6.75
C HIS A 216 -15.23 -11.11 6.31
N TYR A 217 -14.94 -10.86 5.04
CA TYR A 217 -13.58 -10.96 4.50
C TYR A 217 -12.83 -9.62 4.48
N GLN A 218 -13.47 -8.52 4.89
CA GLN A 218 -12.88 -7.17 4.83
C GLN A 218 -11.50 -7.11 5.49
N CYS A 219 -11.31 -7.75 6.63
CA CYS A 219 -10.04 -7.76 7.36
C CYS A 219 -8.87 -8.46 6.62
N ARG A 220 -9.18 -9.31 5.64
CA ARG A 220 -8.19 -10.07 4.85
C ARG A 220 -7.71 -9.30 3.63
N PHE A 221 -8.39 -8.21 3.26
CA PHE A 221 -8.03 -7.43 2.08
C PHE A 221 -6.74 -6.62 2.30
N ARG A 222 -5.93 -6.53 1.26
CA ARG A 222 -4.79 -5.62 1.12
C ARG A 222 -4.92 -4.94 -0.24
N ILE A 223 -5.03 -3.62 -0.26
CA ILE A 223 -5.50 -2.87 -1.44
C ILE A 223 -4.33 -2.12 -2.05
N LEU A 224 -3.83 -2.56 -3.20
CA LEU A 224 -2.85 -1.81 -3.96
C LEU A 224 -3.50 -0.51 -4.46
N ASP A 225 -3.02 0.60 -3.93
CA ASP A 225 -3.50 1.95 -4.18
C ASP A 225 -2.29 2.88 -4.27
N SER A 226 -1.80 3.09 -5.49
CA SER A 226 -0.55 3.79 -5.76
C SER A 226 -0.44 5.14 -5.04
N PHE A 227 -1.53 5.92 -5.00
CA PHE A 227 -1.55 7.29 -4.48
C PHE A 227 -2.05 7.40 -3.03
N GLY A 228 -2.62 6.33 -2.49
CA GLY A 228 -3.12 6.25 -1.13
C GLY A 228 -4.50 6.87 -0.95
N THR A 229 -5.09 6.53 0.20
CA THR A 229 -6.46 6.87 0.59
C THR A 229 -6.43 7.42 2.01
N GLU A 230 -6.75 8.71 2.15
CA GLU A 230 -6.84 9.36 3.45
C GLU A 230 -8.16 9.00 4.16
N PRO A 231 -8.16 8.89 5.50
CA PRO A 231 -9.34 8.53 6.30
C PRO A 231 -10.60 9.36 6.00
N ALA A 232 -10.45 10.66 5.73
CA ALA A 232 -11.54 11.56 5.39
C ALA A 232 -12.33 11.14 4.13
N PHE A 233 -11.69 10.40 3.21
CA PHE A 233 -12.31 9.88 1.98
C PHE A 233 -12.69 8.39 2.07
N ASN A 234 -12.20 7.68 3.09
CA ASN A 234 -12.44 6.26 3.28
C ASN A 234 -13.81 5.97 3.90
N LEU A 235 -14.26 6.79 4.86
CA LEU A 235 -15.57 6.65 5.47
C LEU A 235 -16.62 7.43 4.68
N ALA A 236 -17.49 6.71 3.95
CA ALA A 236 -18.43 7.30 2.99
C ALA A 236 -19.36 8.37 3.60
N SER A 237 -19.92 8.11 4.78
CA SER A 237 -20.81 9.04 5.49
C SER A 237 -20.10 10.33 5.89
N TYR A 238 -18.85 10.22 6.35
CA TYR A 238 -18.01 11.36 6.70
C TYR A 238 -17.63 12.17 5.46
N ALA A 239 -17.15 11.49 4.41
CA ALA A 239 -16.76 12.11 3.16
C ALA A 239 -17.93 12.94 2.57
N HIS A 240 -19.13 12.33 2.52
CA HIS A 240 -20.34 12.99 2.01
C HIS A 240 -20.75 14.20 2.86
N SER A 241 -20.84 14.04 4.18
CA SER A 241 -21.30 15.11 5.09
C SER A 241 -20.35 16.30 5.18
N HIS A 242 -19.05 16.08 4.93
CA HIS A 242 -18.01 17.13 5.00
C HIS A 242 -17.57 17.62 3.61
N GLY A 243 -18.25 17.20 2.55
CA GLY A 243 -18.01 17.71 1.19
C GLY A 243 -16.75 17.18 0.50
N TYR A 244 -16.14 16.10 1.02
CA TYR A 244 -15.02 15.42 0.37
C TYR A 244 -15.52 14.68 -0.88
N LYS A 245 -15.19 15.20 -2.06
CA LYS A 245 -15.55 14.62 -3.35
C LYS A 245 -14.48 13.64 -3.79
N THR A 246 -14.88 12.40 -4.06
CA THR A 246 -13.97 11.38 -4.55
C THR A 246 -14.67 10.45 -5.54
N LEU A 247 -13.93 10.02 -6.57
CA LEU A 247 -14.34 8.96 -7.51
C LEU A 247 -13.87 7.58 -7.01
N TRP A 248 -13.01 7.58 -6.00
CA TRP A 248 -12.42 6.41 -5.34
C TRP A 248 -12.71 6.47 -3.82
N GLY A 249 -12.09 5.63 -3.00
CA GLY A 249 -12.34 5.61 -1.54
C GLY A 249 -13.70 5.02 -1.16
N SER A 250 -14.24 5.46 -0.02
CA SER A 250 -15.56 5.08 0.51
C SER A 250 -15.76 3.58 0.80
N TRP A 251 -14.69 2.83 1.12
CA TRP A 251 -14.78 1.39 1.41
C TRP A 251 -14.91 1.05 2.90
N GLY A 252 -14.64 1.99 3.80
CA GLY A 252 -14.70 1.75 5.25
C GLY A 252 -13.72 0.67 5.73
N LEU A 253 -12.59 0.49 5.03
CA LEU A 253 -11.53 -0.44 5.44
C LEU A 253 -10.64 0.19 6.51
N GLN A 254 -9.88 -0.61 7.25
CA GLN A 254 -8.82 -0.03 8.10
C GLN A 254 -7.80 0.67 7.20
N PRO A 255 -7.44 1.96 7.43
CA PRO A 255 -6.58 2.72 6.51
C PRO A 255 -5.23 2.05 6.18
N LEU A 256 -4.66 1.29 7.11
CA LEU A 256 -3.43 0.53 6.89
C LEU A 256 -3.58 -0.65 5.92
N GLN A 257 -4.80 -1.03 5.52
CA GLN A 257 -5.02 -2.04 4.48
C GLN A 257 -4.73 -1.53 3.08
N TYR A 258 -4.75 -0.21 2.86
CA TYR A 258 -4.30 0.39 1.60
C TYR A 258 -2.78 0.36 1.52
N MET A 259 -2.26 0.10 0.32
CA MET A 259 -0.88 -0.21 0.04
C MET A 259 -0.33 0.69 -1.06
N THR A 260 0.54 1.63 -0.70
CA THR A 260 1.00 2.69 -1.60
C THR A 260 2.26 2.34 -2.39
N MET A 261 2.46 3.04 -3.51
CA MET A 261 3.67 2.94 -4.34
C MET A 261 4.89 3.55 -3.68
N PHE A 262 4.70 4.63 -2.91
CA PHE A 262 5.75 5.33 -2.16
C PHE A 262 5.26 5.66 -0.75
N PRO A 263 6.15 5.88 0.24
CA PRO A 263 5.76 6.17 1.62
C PRO A 263 5.26 7.62 1.81
N HIS A 264 4.32 8.07 0.98
CA HIS A 264 3.79 9.45 1.01
C HIS A 264 2.50 9.62 1.83
N THR A 265 1.79 8.53 2.13
CA THR A 265 0.54 8.54 2.90
C THR A 265 0.69 7.63 4.13
N PRO A 266 1.14 8.17 5.29
CA PRO A 266 1.41 7.35 6.48
C PRO A 266 0.17 6.76 7.15
N ASP A 267 -1.03 7.19 6.74
CA ASP A 267 -2.30 6.52 7.08
C ASP A 267 -2.43 5.14 6.43
N ASN A 268 -1.64 4.87 5.38
CA ASN A 268 -1.63 3.63 4.62
C ASN A 268 -0.32 2.87 4.83
N SER A 269 -0.31 1.59 4.45
CA SER A 269 0.92 0.81 4.42
C SER A 269 1.72 1.13 3.17
N PHE A 270 3.04 1.31 3.29
CA PHE A 270 3.91 1.44 2.13
C PHE A 270 4.23 0.05 1.59
N LEU A 271 3.79 -0.29 0.37
CA LEU A 271 4.15 -1.56 -0.27
C LEU A 271 5.40 -1.42 -1.13
N GLY A 272 5.46 -0.38 -1.97
CA GLY A 272 6.59 -0.15 -2.86
C GLY A 272 6.71 -1.16 -3.99
N PHE A 273 7.93 -1.27 -4.52
CA PHE A 273 8.37 -2.17 -5.57
C PHE A 273 9.88 -2.35 -5.46
N VAL A 274 10.49 -3.11 -6.37
CA VAL A 274 11.95 -3.28 -6.44
C VAL A 274 12.53 -2.53 -7.65
N SER A 275 13.60 -1.78 -7.45
CA SER A 275 14.33 -1.14 -8.53
C SER A 275 15.21 -2.16 -9.29
N GLU A 276 15.18 -2.13 -10.62
CA GLU A 276 16.07 -2.96 -11.44
C GLU A 276 17.48 -2.33 -11.47
N GLU A 277 18.35 -2.77 -10.56
CA GLU A 277 19.74 -2.30 -10.50
C GLU A 277 20.58 -2.78 -11.69
N ALA A 278 21.70 -2.12 -12.01
CA ALA A 278 22.64 -2.62 -13.00
C ALA A 278 23.36 -3.89 -12.47
N VAL A 279 23.55 -4.90 -13.31
CA VAL A 279 24.44 -6.02 -12.97
C VAL A 279 25.87 -5.45 -12.93
N ARG A 280 26.42 -5.27 -11.72
CA ARG A 280 27.87 -5.18 -11.57
C ARG A 280 28.41 -6.55 -11.94
N LYS A 281 28.78 -6.76 -13.20
CA LYS A 281 29.72 -7.84 -13.51
C LYS A 281 30.95 -7.51 -12.67
N GLU A 282 31.32 -8.39 -11.75
CA GLU A 282 32.68 -8.43 -11.23
C GLU A 282 33.56 -8.68 -12.45
N VAL A 283 33.99 -7.60 -13.10
CA VAL A 283 35.06 -7.66 -14.09
C VAL A 283 36.25 -8.14 -13.29
N ARG A 284 36.76 -9.33 -13.63
CA ARG A 284 37.99 -9.86 -13.06
C ARG A 284 39.07 -8.79 -13.26
N GLU A 285 39.90 -8.57 -12.24
CA GLU A 285 40.96 -7.54 -12.23
C GLU A 285 41.93 -7.65 -13.43
N ASP A 286 41.86 -8.74 -14.18
CA ASP A 286 42.72 -9.09 -15.32
C ASP A 286 42.30 -8.44 -16.67
N GLU A 287 41.16 -7.75 -16.76
CA GLU A 287 40.67 -7.08 -18.00
C GLU A 287 40.68 -5.54 -17.92
N LEU A 288 41.59 -4.95 -17.14
CA LEU A 288 41.81 -3.50 -17.11
C LEU A 288 42.73 -3.03 -18.25
N GLU A 289 42.22 -3.07 -19.49
CA GLU A 289 42.68 -2.14 -20.52
C GLU A 289 42.04 -0.77 -20.24
N PRO A 290 42.80 0.31 -20.01
CA PRO A 290 42.24 1.64 -19.81
C PRO A 290 41.82 2.22 -21.17
N GLU A 291 40.82 1.63 -21.82
CA GLU A 291 40.13 2.33 -22.90
C GLU A 291 39.31 3.46 -22.28
N SER A 292 39.90 4.65 -22.37
CA SER A 292 39.25 5.96 -22.21
C SER A 292 38.10 6.12 -23.22
N TYR A 293 37.03 5.34 -23.09
CA TYR A 293 35.73 5.74 -23.61
C TYR A 293 35.25 6.88 -22.72
N GLY A 294 35.47 8.12 -23.17
CA GLY A 294 34.87 9.28 -22.53
C GLY A 294 33.37 9.01 -22.42
N LYS A 295 32.84 8.91 -21.19
CA LYS A 295 31.42 8.66 -20.95
C LYS A 295 30.62 9.63 -21.81
N GLU A 296 29.88 9.12 -22.79
CA GLU A 296 29.05 9.94 -23.67
C GLU A 296 28.06 10.74 -22.82
N ARG A 297 27.92 12.04 -23.09
CA ARG A 297 27.04 12.93 -22.34
C ARG A 297 25.60 12.76 -22.82
N ILE A 298 24.99 11.64 -22.49
CA ILE A 298 23.64 11.27 -22.92
C ILE A 298 22.64 11.63 -21.83
N ALA A 299 21.58 12.31 -22.23
CA ALA A 299 20.38 12.56 -21.44
C ALA A 299 19.19 11.83 -22.06
N VAL A 300 18.33 11.25 -21.22
CA VAL A 300 17.08 10.59 -21.64
C VAL A 300 15.91 11.31 -20.99
N VAL A 301 14.88 11.55 -21.78
CA VAL A 301 13.66 12.23 -21.33
C VAL A 301 12.68 11.21 -20.75
N TYR A 302 12.10 11.54 -19.60
CA TYR A 302 11.09 10.73 -18.95
C TYR A 302 9.71 10.98 -19.58
N GLY A 303 9.40 10.24 -20.65
CA GLY A 303 8.13 10.35 -21.37
C GLY A 303 7.97 9.28 -22.45
N LYS A 304 6.87 8.50 -22.41
CA LYS A 304 6.68 7.34 -23.32
C LYS A 304 5.68 7.54 -24.46
N GLN A 305 4.64 8.34 -24.27
CA GLN A 305 3.69 8.61 -25.34
C GLN A 305 4.31 9.59 -26.35
N ASP A 306 3.71 9.71 -27.55
CA ASP A 306 3.70 11.01 -28.23
C ASP A 306 3.10 12.05 -27.25
N TYR A 307 2.93 13.34 -27.47
CA TYR A 307 2.80 14.29 -26.34
C TYR A 307 3.91 14.29 -25.24
N MET A 308 4.70 13.21 -25.00
CA MET A 308 5.80 13.11 -24.01
C MET A 308 7.20 12.85 -24.63
N TRP A 309 7.24 12.19 -25.78
CA TRP A 309 8.29 11.86 -26.77
C TRP A 309 9.72 11.36 -26.37
N GLN A 310 9.94 10.11 -26.81
CA GLN A 310 11.09 9.43 -27.48
C GLN A 310 12.37 8.95 -26.73
N TYR A 311 12.57 7.62 -26.84
CA TYR A 311 13.79 6.77 -26.79
C TYR A 311 14.03 5.84 -25.59
N VAL A 312 14.66 4.71 -25.93
CA VAL A 312 15.04 3.53 -25.13
C VAL A 312 16.38 3.77 -24.42
N PHE A 313 16.51 3.30 -23.18
CA PHE A 313 17.69 3.50 -22.32
C PHE A 313 18.98 2.87 -22.89
N PRO A 314 20.02 3.66 -23.20
CA PRO A 314 21.36 3.14 -23.47
C PRO A 314 22.17 2.97 -22.16
N PRO A 315 23.12 2.02 -22.11
CA PRO A 315 23.93 1.74 -20.92
C PRO A 315 24.98 2.82 -20.53
N SER A 316 25.14 3.88 -21.32
CA SER A 316 26.11 4.99 -21.11
C SER A 316 25.47 6.30 -20.60
N MET A 317 24.25 6.23 -20.04
CA MET A 317 23.42 7.37 -19.66
C MET A 317 23.88 8.08 -18.38
N GLN A 318 23.84 9.43 -18.37
CA GLN A 318 24.24 10.25 -17.21
C GLN A 318 23.08 11.02 -16.59
N LEU A 319 22.07 11.39 -17.37
CA LEU A 319 20.97 12.26 -16.94
C LEU A 319 19.61 11.73 -17.37
N PHE A 320 18.66 11.65 -16.43
CA PHE A 320 17.26 11.34 -16.66
C PHE A 320 16.42 12.60 -16.40
N VAL A 321 15.67 13.07 -17.40
CA VAL A 321 15.00 14.38 -17.38
C VAL A 321 13.50 14.23 -17.26
N GLY A 322 12.96 14.57 -16.08
CA GLY A 322 11.54 14.70 -15.81
C GLY A 322 10.91 15.92 -16.47
N LEU A 323 9.72 15.75 -17.04
CA LEU A 323 8.94 16.82 -17.68
C LEU A 323 7.73 17.29 -16.84
N GLY A 324 7.57 16.78 -15.62
CA GLY A 324 6.45 17.10 -14.73
C GLY A 324 5.32 16.09 -14.75
N PHE A 325 5.32 15.17 -15.71
CA PHE A 325 4.41 14.02 -15.78
C PHE A 325 5.12 12.86 -16.48
N PRO A 326 4.88 11.58 -16.11
CA PRO A 326 3.97 11.11 -15.05
C PRO A 326 4.50 11.38 -13.63
N TYR A 327 3.58 11.49 -12.68
CA TYR A 327 3.89 11.68 -11.25
C TYR A 327 4.26 10.36 -10.59
N GLU A 328 5.26 10.38 -9.71
CA GLU A 328 5.53 9.30 -8.75
C GLU A 328 5.55 7.89 -9.39
N GLY A 329 6.20 7.77 -10.55
CA GLY A 329 6.40 6.49 -11.22
C GLY A 329 7.70 5.81 -10.81
N PRO A 330 7.88 4.52 -11.14
CA PRO A 330 9.09 3.77 -10.78
C PRO A 330 10.34 4.17 -11.56
N ALA A 331 10.18 4.71 -12.77
CA ALA A 331 11.29 4.93 -13.71
C ALA A 331 12.42 5.84 -13.17
N PRO A 332 12.14 6.94 -12.43
CA PRO A 332 13.21 7.72 -11.80
C PRO A 332 14.05 6.92 -10.80
N ILE A 333 13.44 6.01 -10.04
CA ILE A 333 14.16 5.15 -9.07
C ILE A 333 15.02 4.11 -9.81
N GLU A 334 14.51 3.54 -10.90
CA GLU A 334 15.28 2.65 -11.78
C GLU A 334 16.47 3.39 -12.44
N ALA A 335 16.25 4.61 -12.93
CA ALA A 335 17.33 5.41 -13.52
C ALA A 335 18.45 5.72 -12.51
N ILE A 336 18.09 6.09 -11.27
CA ILE A 336 19.08 6.38 -10.20
C ILE A 336 19.85 5.10 -9.81
N ALA A 337 19.17 3.96 -9.73
CA ALA A 337 19.80 2.66 -9.47
C ALA A 337 20.78 2.22 -10.58
N LEU A 338 20.58 2.72 -11.80
CA LEU A 338 21.49 2.53 -12.94
C LEU A 338 22.63 3.57 -12.98
N GLY A 339 22.70 4.51 -12.02
CA GLY A 339 23.75 5.52 -11.93
C GLY A 339 23.43 6.86 -12.60
N CYS A 340 22.18 7.09 -13.02
CA CYS A 340 21.77 8.35 -13.61
C CYS A 340 21.41 9.39 -12.55
N VAL A 341 21.65 10.66 -12.85
CA VAL A 341 21.07 11.76 -12.08
C VAL A 341 19.67 12.05 -12.60
N PHE A 342 18.69 12.17 -11.70
CA PHE A 342 17.33 12.56 -12.04
C PHE A 342 17.12 14.07 -11.87
N LEU A 343 16.84 14.76 -12.98
CA LEU A 343 16.46 16.17 -13.00
C LEU A 343 14.94 16.26 -13.10
N GLN A 344 14.28 16.94 -12.17
CA GLN A 344 12.82 17.04 -12.12
C GLN A 344 12.33 18.47 -11.88
N PRO A 345 11.12 18.81 -12.35
CA PRO A 345 10.53 20.12 -12.06
C PRO A 345 10.05 20.22 -10.61
N ARG A 346 10.22 21.42 -10.05
CA ARG A 346 9.48 21.91 -8.89
C ARG A 346 8.10 22.42 -9.33
N PHE A 347 7.09 22.18 -8.52
CA PHE A 347 5.76 22.75 -8.68
C PHE A 347 5.53 23.84 -7.63
N ASP A 348 5.30 25.06 -8.12
CA ASP A 348 4.92 26.21 -7.32
C ASP A 348 3.79 26.98 -8.04
N PRO A 349 2.54 26.90 -7.55
CA PRO A 349 2.12 26.19 -6.33
C PRO A 349 2.20 24.65 -6.47
N PRO A 350 2.27 23.91 -5.34
CA PRO A 350 2.17 22.45 -5.34
C PRO A 350 0.89 21.94 -6.02
N HIS A 351 0.98 20.82 -6.73
CA HIS A 351 -0.21 20.19 -7.34
C HIS A 351 -0.99 19.37 -6.31
N SER A 352 -2.31 19.37 -6.44
CA SER A 352 -3.25 18.66 -5.55
C SER A 352 -4.57 18.37 -6.28
N SER A 353 -5.50 17.71 -5.60
CA SER A 353 -6.85 17.46 -6.11
C SER A 353 -7.66 18.73 -6.38
N ASP A 354 -7.29 19.87 -5.78
CA ASP A 354 -7.97 21.15 -5.94
C ASP A 354 -7.55 21.92 -7.22
N ASN A 355 -6.31 21.74 -7.67
CA ASN A 355 -5.72 22.56 -8.73
C ASN A 355 -5.14 21.77 -9.91
N ASN A 356 -5.23 20.43 -9.90
CA ASN A 356 -4.70 19.58 -10.96
C ASN A 356 -5.69 18.48 -11.37
N ASP A 357 -6.03 18.44 -12.67
CA ASP A 357 -7.02 17.49 -13.20
C ASP A 357 -6.65 16.02 -13.00
N PHE A 358 -5.35 15.68 -12.97
CA PHE A 358 -4.92 14.31 -12.71
C PHE A 358 -5.28 13.86 -11.29
N TYR A 359 -5.16 14.76 -10.30
CA TYR A 359 -5.46 14.47 -8.91
C TYR A 359 -6.94 14.63 -8.55
N LYS A 360 -7.74 15.24 -9.45
CA LYS A 360 -9.16 15.46 -9.23
C LYS A 360 -9.89 14.14 -8.96
N GLY A 361 -10.60 14.11 -7.84
CA GLY A 361 -11.37 12.93 -7.41
C GLY A 361 -10.55 11.78 -6.84
N LYS A 362 -9.22 11.90 -6.70
CA LYS A 362 -8.41 10.96 -5.92
C LYS A 362 -8.72 11.13 -4.41
N PRO A 363 -8.67 10.06 -3.60
CA PRO A 363 -9.14 10.08 -2.22
C PRO A 363 -8.07 10.61 -1.25
N THR A 364 -7.48 11.78 -1.57
CA THR A 364 -6.40 12.40 -0.80
C THR A 364 -6.38 13.92 -1.01
N THR A 365 -6.03 14.65 0.04
CA THR A 365 -5.76 16.10 0.02
C THR A 365 -4.27 16.42 -0.16
N ARG A 366 -3.43 15.40 -0.40
CA ARG A 366 -1.98 15.56 -0.50
C ARG A 366 -1.59 16.55 -1.59
N GLN A 367 -0.66 17.42 -1.23
CA GLN A 367 -0.01 18.36 -2.13
C GLN A 367 1.37 17.84 -2.51
N ILE A 368 1.73 17.93 -3.79
CA ILE A 368 3.03 17.49 -4.32
C ILE A 368 3.85 18.68 -4.84
N SER A 369 5.05 18.85 -4.31
CA SER A 369 5.95 19.98 -4.62
C SER A 369 6.87 19.74 -5.82
N SER A 370 6.90 18.53 -6.37
CA SER A 370 7.74 18.13 -7.50
C SER A 370 7.15 16.92 -8.22
N GLN A 371 7.70 16.58 -9.39
CA GLN A 371 7.25 15.40 -10.16
C GLN A 371 7.33 14.10 -9.35
N HIS A 372 8.34 13.98 -8.49
CA HIS A 372 8.57 12.79 -7.67
C HIS A 372 9.01 13.20 -6.24
N PRO A 373 8.06 13.54 -5.35
CA PRO A 373 8.37 14.04 -4.00
C PRO A 373 9.23 13.09 -3.16
N TYR A 374 9.04 11.76 -3.30
CA TYR A 374 9.91 10.81 -2.61
C TYR A 374 11.39 10.94 -3.03
N ALA A 375 11.66 11.16 -4.32
CA ALA A 375 13.03 11.29 -4.83
C ALA A 375 13.63 12.63 -4.37
N GLU A 376 12.82 13.69 -4.28
CA GLU A 376 13.22 14.97 -3.70
C GLU A 376 13.59 14.84 -2.21
N GLU A 377 12.74 14.17 -1.43
CA GLU A 377 12.82 14.17 0.04
C GLU A 377 13.77 13.10 0.61
N PHE A 378 13.76 11.88 0.07
CA PHE A 378 14.49 10.73 0.64
C PHE A 378 15.78 10.40 -0.11
N ILE A 379 15.97 10.91 -1.32
CA ILE A 379 17.21 10.71 -2.10
C ILE A 379 17.98 12.03 -2.21
N GLY A 380 17.35 13.06 -2.77
CA GLY A 380 17.94 14.40 -2.89
C GLY A 380 19.25 14.43 -3.68
N LYS A 381 19.99 15.54 -3.55
CA LYS A 381 21.30 15.72 -4.19
C LYS A 381 22.32 14.74 -3.59
N PRO A 382 23.29 14.22 -4.38
CA PRO A 382 23.57 14.59 -5.77
C PRO A 382 22.73 13.85 -6.83
N TYR A 383 21.96 12.84 -6.45
CA TYR A 383 21.23 11.96 -7.39
C TYR A 383 19.95 12.58 -7.96
N VAL A 384 19.34 13.51 -7.23
CA VAL A 384 18.08 14.15 -7.60
C VAL A 384 18.22 15.67 -7.53
N TRP A 385 17.89 16.33 -8.63
CA TRP A 385 17.88 17.78 -8.76
C TRP A 385 16.47 18.26 -9.05
N THR A 386 15.84 18.91 -8.07
CA THR A 386 14.55 19.57 -8.27
C THR A 386 14.77 21.03 -8.64
N VAL A 387 14.38 21.42 -9.85
CA VAL A 387 14.63 22.76 -10.42
C VAL A 387 13.35 23.49 -10.78
N ASN A 388 13.38 24.82 -10.72
CA ASN A 388 12.36 25.66 -11.35
C ASN A 388 12.62 25.70 -12.87
N VAL A 389 11.76 25.03 -13.64
CA VAL A 389 11.89 24.92 -15.10
C VAL A 389 11.79 26.24 -15.86
N THR A 390 11.21 27.28 -15.24
CA THR A 390 11.17 28.63 -15.84
C THR A 390 12.45 29.43 -15.59
N ASN A 391 13.29 28.99 -14.65
CA ASN A 391 14.55 29.66 -14.30
C ASN A 391 15.73 28.98 -15.02
N SER A 392 16.16 29.57 -16.13
CA SER A 392 17.28 29.03 -16.93
C SER A 392 18.61 28.93 -16.17
N THR A 393 18.82 29.74 -15.14
CA THR A 393 20.03 29.70 -14.30
C THR A 393 20.04 28.45 -13.43
N ASP A 394 18.90 28.14 -12.80
CA ASP A 394 18.73 26.95 -11.95
C ASP A 394 18.98 25.64 -12.73
N ILE A 395 18.41 25.55 -13.94
CA ILE A 395 18.67 24.43 -14.85
C ILE A 395 20.17 24.35 -15.22
N ARG A 396 20.79 25.49 -15.57
CA ARG A 396 22.19 25.52 -15.99
C ARG A 396 23.12 25.11 -14.85
N GLU A 397 22.83 25.52 -13.63
CA GLU A 397 23.59 25.14 -12.45
C GLU A 397 23.41 23.66 -12.14
N ALA A 398 22.18 23.13 -12.20
CA ALA A 398 21.93 21.70 -12.06
C ALA A 398 22.71 20.89 -13.10
N VAL A 399 22.60 21.23 -14.40
CA VAL A 399 23.28 20.50 -15.48
C VAL A 399 24.80 20.57 -15.36
N ARG A 400 25.37 21.70 -14.93
CA ARG A 400 26.82 21.82 -14.68
C ARG A 400 27.29 20.98 -13.50
N ALA A 401 26.45 20.83 -12.49
CA ALA A 401 26.76 20.08 -11.28
C ALA A 401 26.60 18.56 -11.44
N ILE A 402 26.00 18.09 -12.54
CA ILE A 402 25.93 16.67 -12.91
C ILE A 402 27.34 16.21 -13.29
N LEU A 403 28.04 15.66 -12.31
CA LEU A 403 29.25 14.88 -12.47
C LEU A 403 28.91 13.39 -12.48
N SER A 404 29.88 12.54 -12.79
CA SER A 404 29.75 11.09 -12.64
C SER A 404 29.38 10.74 -11.19
N THR A 405 28.12 10.46 -10.92
CA THR A 405 27.62 9.90 -9.65
C THR A 405 27.66 8.38 -9.66
N GLU A 406 27.89 7.78 -8.50
CA GLU A 406 27.74 6.33 -8.33
C GLU A 406 26.27 5.90 -8.40
N SER A 407 26.02 4.63 -8.67
CA SER A 407 24.68 4.04 -8.57
C SER A 407 24.18 4.06 -7.13
N PHE A 408 22.94 4.47 -6.91
CA PHE A 408 22.31 4.43 -5.59
C PHE A 408 20.91 3.81 -5.67
N THR A 409 20.64 2.82 -4.82
CA THR A 409 19.30 2.27 -4.64
C THR A 409 18.93 2.39 -3.17
N PRO A 410 17.82 3.07 -2.81
CA PRO A 410 17.36 3.05 -1.42
C PRO A 410 17.02 1.62 -1.00
N GLN A 411 17.41 1.23 0.22
CA GLN A 411 17.28 -0.14 0.72
C GLN A 411 15.85 -0.70 0.56
N GLU A 412 14.82 0.11 0.83
CA GLU A 412 13.41 -0.26 0.71
C GLU A 412 12.92 -0.58 -0.71
N PHE A 413 13.69 -0.20 -1.74
CA PHE A 413 13.46 -0.55 -3.15
C PHE A 413 14.41 -1.67 -3.62
N THR A 414 15.08 -2.39 -2.73
CA THR A 414 15.83 -3.61 -3.06
C THR A 414 14.98 -4.86 -2.83
N CYS A 415 15.36 -6.01 -3.42
CA CYS A 415 14.69 -7.28 -3.15
C CYS A 415 14.69 -7.63 -1.65
N VAL A 416 15.80 -7.36 -0.93
CA VAL A 416 15.90 -7.64 0.52
C VAL A 416 14.98 -6.72 1.30
N GLY A 417 15.00 -5.41 1.02
CA GLY A 417 14.13 -4.47 1.72
C GLY A 417 12.64 -4.75 1.49
N MET A 418 12.24 -5.17 0.28
CA MET A 418 10.85 -5.58 0.05
C MET A 418 10.51 -6.88 0.77
N LEU A 419 11.41 -7.88 0.81
CA LEU A 419 11.21 -9.11 1.59
C LEU A 419 11.00 -8.81 3.07
N GLU A 420 11.86 -8.01 3.69
CA GLU A 420 11.75 -7.62 5.10
C GLU A 420 10.42 -6.92 5.39
N ARG A 421 10.05 -5.97 4.54
CA ARG A 421 8.82 -5.19 4.70
C ARG A 421 7.56 -6.05 4.56
N VAL A 422 7.47 -6.83 3.48
CA VAL A 422 6.32 -7.71 3.25
C VAL A 422 6.26 -8.79 4.32
N HIS A 423 7.41 -9.35 4.73
CA HIS A 423 7.49 -10.31 5.84
C HIS A 423 6.95 -9.71 7.15
N GLY A 424 7.34 -8.48 7.49
CA GLY A 424 6.79 -7.78 8.66
C GLY A 424 5.26 -7.62 8.59
N TYR A 425 4.73 -7.23 7.42
CA TYR A 425 3.28 -7.09 7.24
C TYR A 425 2.51 -8.41 7.38
N ILE A 426 2.94 -9.47 6.70
CA ILE A 426 2.23 -10.77 6.77
C ILE A 426 2.27 -11.39 8.17
N THR A 427 3.33 -11.09 8.93
CA THR A 427 3.55 -11.66 10.26
C THR A 427 2.76 -10.90 11.32
N HIS A 428 2.68 -9.57 11.20
CA HIS A 428 2.20 -8.74 12.30
C HIS A 428 0.96 -7.89 11.98
N GLN A 429 0.67 -7.54 10.71
CA GLN A 429 -0.55 -6.79 10.40
C GLN A 429 -1.77 -7.71 10.37
N ASN A 430 -2.48 -7.78 11.50
CA ASN A 430 -3.73 -8.52 11.63
C ASN A 430 -4.91 -7.58 11.88
N PHE A 431 -5.84 -7.51 10.94
CA PHE A 431 -7.08 -6.75 11.06
C PHE A 431 -8.30 -7.62 11.41
N CYS A 432 -8.12 -8.94 11.50
CA CYS A 432 -9.21 -9.91 11.70
C CYS A 432 -9.44 -10.27 13.17
N SER A 433 -8.44 -10.06 14.03
CA SER A 433 -8.56 -10.33 15.47
C SER A 433 -8.23 -9.10 16.29
N LYS A 434 -9.06 -8.84 17.31
CA LYS A 434 -8.85 -7.79 18.31
C LYS A 434 -7.91 -8.24 19.45
N SER A 435 -7.50 -9.51 19.48
CA SER A 435 -6.79 -10.14 20.60
C SER A 435 -5.27 -10.29 20.39
N VAL A 436 -4.74 -9.81 19.27
CA VAL A 436 -3.31 -9.90 18.94
C VAL A 436 -2.59 -8.65 19.46
N PRO A 437 -1.34 -8.76 19.95
CA PRO A 437 -0.56 -7.58 20.34
C PRO A 437 -0.55 -6.53 19.24
N THR A 438 -0.72 -5.27 19.62
CA THR A 438 -0.71 -4.13 18.70
C THR A 438 0.63 -4.06 17.96
N TRP A 439 0.59 -3.98 16.63
CA TRP A 439 1.79 -3.76 15.80
C TRP A 439 1.62 -2.50 14.95
N PRO A 440 2.60 -1.58 14.91
CA PRO A 440 3.88 -1.57 15.66
C PRO A 440 3.73 -1.63 17.19
N PRO A 441 4.76 -2.08 17.93
CA PRO A 441 4.68 -2.17 19.39
C PRO A 441 4.52 -0.79 20.01
N GLU A 442 3.84 -0.72 21.16
CA GLU A 442 3.63 0.53 21.90
C GLU A 442 4.96 1.21 22.30
N SER A 443 6.04 0.44 22.47
CA SER A 443 7.39 0.97 22.74
C SER A 443 7.88 1.95 21.66
N ALA A 444 7.43 1.76 20.42
CA ALA A 444 7.80 2.59 19.27
C ALA A 444 7.02 3.93 19.23
N LEU A 445 5.93 4.06 19.99
CA LEU A 445 5.08 5.25 19.98
C LEU A 445 5.82 6.45 20.61
N ARG A 446 5.80 7.57 19.89
CA ARG A 446 6.26 8.87 20.33
C ARG A 446 5.15 9.89 20.07
N VAL A 447 4.59 10.44 21.13
CA VAL A 447 3.47 11.38 21.02
C VAL A 447 4.00 12.80 20.99
N HIS A 448 3.58 13.57 19.98
CA HIS A 448 3.96 14.96 19.80
C HIS A 448 2.73 15.84 19.65
N LEU A 449 2.69 16.99 20.34
CA LEU A 449 1.64 17.99 20.15
C LEU A 449 2.07 19.01 19.09
N GLY A 450 1.48 18.90 17.90
CA GLY A 450 1.78 19.78 16.77
C GLY A 450 1.47 21.26 17.02
N PRO A 451 2.18 22.20 16.36
CA PRO A 451 1.74 23.59 16.26
C PRO A 451 0.40 23.72 15.50
N LEU A 452 -0.28 24.86 15.65
CA LEU A 452 -1.45 25.20 14.82
C LEU A 452 -1.05 25.22 13.33
N GLY A 453 -1.96 24.78 12.47
CA GLY A 453 -1.74 24.71 11.02
C GLY A 453 -0.73 23.64 10.57
N GLN A 454 -0.29 22.73 11.45
CA GLN A 454 0.58 21.61 11.08
C GLN A 454 -0.18 20.28 11.17
N SER A 455 -0.01 19.42 10.16
CA SER A 455 -0.54 18.06 10.15
C SER A 455 0.37 17.11 10.92
N CYS A 456 -0.15 15.95 11.33
CA CYS A 456 0.70 14.94 11.97
C CYS A 456 1.79 14.39 11.05
N VAL A 457 1.54 14.34 9.73
CA VAL A 457 2.60 14.06 8.74
C VAL A 457 3.78 15.02 8.90
N SER A 458 3.52 16.33 8.95
CA SER A 458 4.56 17.35 9.06
C SER A 458 5.26 17.35 10.42
N VAL A 459 4.51 17.10 11.49
CA VAL A 459 5.03 17.03 12.86
C VAL A 459 5.98 15.85 13.00
N CYS A 460 5.56 14.64 12.61
CA CYS A 460 6.37 13.44 12.77
C CYS A 460 7.68 13.47 11.94
N ARG A 461 7.71 14.20 10.83
CA ARG A 461 8.94 14.42 10.05
C ARG A 461 9.97 15.31 10.74
N ARG A 462 9.54 16.25 11.59
CA ARG A 462 10.41 17.30 12.17
C ARG A 462 10.73 17.12 13.65
N SER A 463 10.06 16.19 14.34
CA SER A 463 9.93 16.30 15.79
C SER A 463 11.14 15.84 16.60
N SER A 464 11.53 16.74 17.51
CA SER A 464 11.89 16.48 18.91
C SER A 464 11.02 17.45 19.72
N LEU A 465 10.14 17.00 20.63
CA LEU A 465 9.54 17.75 21.78
C LEU A 465 8.31 17.03 22.37
N PHE A 466 8.16 17.03 23.71
CA PHE A 466 7.06 16.42 24.48
C PHE A 466 6.30 17.48 25.29
N PHE A 467 4.98 17.33 25.46
CA PHE A 467 4.14 18.18 26.31
C PHE A 467 3.07 17.36 27.04
N SER A 468 2.77 17.74 28.29
CA SER A 468 1.68 17.20 29.11
C SER A 468 0.47 18.14 29.06
N ILE A 469 -0.75 17.60 29.02
CA ILE A 469 -2.00 18.37 28.94
C ILE A 469 -3.01 17.81 29.95
N ASP A 470 -3.72 18.72 30.60
CA ASP A 470 -5.01 18.57 31.30
C ASP A 470 -5.78 19.90 31.05
N PRO A 471 -7.13 20.04 31.00
CA PRO A 471 -8.27 19.11 31.16
C PRO A 471 -9.43 19.32 30.11
N LEU A 472 -10.67 18.87 30.44
CA LEU A 472 -11.97 18.94 29.72
C LEU A 472 -12.04 18.30 28.33
N THR A 473 -12.70 17.14 28.28
CA THR A 473 -12.75 16.25 27.13
C THR A 473 -14.08 16.36 26.39
N VAL A 474 -14.03 16.71 25.10
CA VAL A 474 -15.17 16.69 24.18
C VAL A 474 -14.96 15.56 23.19
N GLN A 475 -16.00 14.76 22.96
CA GLN A 475 -16.00 13.68 21.99
C GLN A 475 -16.59 14.18 20.66
N GLU A 476 -15.87 13.99 19.55
CA GLU A 476 -16.27 14.49 18.23
C GLU A 476 -15.91 13.49 17.12
N THR A 477 -16.71 13.47 16.05
CA THR A 477 -16.48 12.68 14.83
C THR A 477 -15.79 13.55 13.78
N ASN A 478 -14.47 13.67 13.85
CA ASN A 478 -13.69 14.58 12.98
C ASN A 478 -12.27 14.05 12.74
N HIS A 479 -11.83 13.91 11.50
CA HIS A 479 -10.52 13.31 11.17
C HIS A 479 -9.29 14.06 11.71
N LEU A 480 -9.48 15.31 12.17
CA LEU A 480 -8.43 16.11 12.76
C LEU A 480 -8.15 15.78 14.23
N PHE A 481 -8.96 14.93 14.85
CA PHE A 481 -8.89 14.58 16.28
C PHE A 481 -8.08 13.28 16.48
N PRO A 482 -7.39 13.09 17.63
CA PRO A 482 -7.44 13.91 18.83
C PRO A 482 -6.66 15.21 18.71
N SER A 483 -7.20 16.27 19.33
CA SER A 483 -6.65 17.61 19.19
C SER A 483 -6.85 18.43 20.47
N TYR A 484 -6.09 19.51 20.60
CA TYR A 484 -6.18 20.45 21.69
C TYR A 484 -6.45 21.84 21.11
N SER A 485 -7.53 22.48 21.55
CA SER A 485 -7.77 23.88 21.23
C SER A 485 -7.12 24.76 22.30
N PRO A 486 -6.15 25.61 21.94
CA PRO A 486 -5.63 26.61 22.87
C PRO A 486 -6.71 27.64 23.24
N TRP A 487 -7.75 27.78 22.41
CA TRP A 487 -8.88 28.67 22.65
C TRP A 487 -9.97 27.91 23.40
N GLY A 488 -10.20 28.30 24.65
CA GLY A 488 -11.13 27.59 25.53
C GLY A 488 -10.55 26.35 26.22
N ARG A 489 -9.28 26.00 25.97
CA ARG A 489 -8.50 24.97 26.68
C ARG A 489 -9.25 23.63 26.80
N HIS A 490 -9.74 23.12 25.67
CA HIS A 490 -10.45 21.85 25.60
C HIS A 490 -9.69 20.84 24.75
N CYS A 491 -9.77 19.58 25.16
CA CYS A 491 -9.26 18.43 24.43
C CYS A 491 -10.40 17.78 23.66
N GLY A 492 -10.17 17.54 22.38
CA GLY A 492 -11.04 16.77 21.51
C GLY A 492 -10.57 15.32 21.42
N LEU A 493 -11.47 14.36 21.64
CA LEU A 493 -11.23 12.94 21.36
C LEU A 493 -12.03 12.48 20.15
N GLN A 494 -11.41 11.58 19.38
CA GLN A 494 -12.05 10.92 18.25
C GLN A 494 -13.06 9.88 18.74
N LEU A 495 -14.28 9.92 18.19
CA LEU A 495 -15.31 8.91 18.42
C LEU A 495 -15.30 7.77 17.40
N GLU A 496 -14.92 8.07 16.17
CA GLU A 496 -14.95 7.12 15.05
C GLU A 496 -13.53 6.62 14.75
N PRO A 497 -13.18 5.37 15.09
CA PRO A 497 -11.82 4.85 14.91
C PRO A 497 -11.32 4.90 13.47
N LEU A 498 -12.21 4.81 12.47
CA LEU A 498 -11.83 4.89 11.06
C LEU A 498 -11.41 6.30 10.61
N LEU A 499 -11.58 7.31 11.45
CA LEU A 499 -11.22 8.70 11.17
C LEU A 499 -9.89 9.14 11.80
N PHE A 500 -9.19 8.29 12.55
CA PHE A 500 -7.81 8.63 12.94
C PHE A 500 -6.96 8.86 11.68
N SER A 501 -6.39 10.06 11.55
CA SER A 501 -5.64 10.46 10.36
C SER A 501 -4.35 11.18 10.69
N CYS A 502 -3.30 10.91 9.93
CA CYS A 502 -2.06 11.66 9.93
C CYS A 502 -2.19 12.94 9.10
N ALA A 503 -3.00 12.90 8.05
CA ALA A 503 -3.32 14.01 7.17
C ALA A 503 -4.25 15.05 7.83
N GLY A 504 -4.35 16.23 7.20
CA GLY A 504 -5.16 17.32 7.71
C GLY A 504 -4.48 18.17 8.78
N SER A 505 -4.75 19.47 8.73
CA SER A 505 -4.28 20.49 9.67
C SER A 505 -5.37 21.54 9.85
N ASP A 506 -5.39 22.19 10.99
CA ASP A 506 -6.36 23.24 11.28
C ASP A 506 -5.68 24.41 11.99
N LEU A 507 -6.16 25.62 11.73
CA LEU A 507 -5.63 26.84 12.36
C LEU A 507 -6.09 26.98 13.82
N SER A 508 -7.10 26.21 14.23
CA SER A 508 -7.73 26.26 15.54
C SER A 508 -7.37 25.15 16.49
N TYR A 509 -6.99 24.01 15.95
CA TYR A 509 -6.67 22.84 16.75
C TYR A 509 -5.21 22.43 16.59
N ARG A 510 -4.53 22.24 17.71
CA ARG A 510 -3.22 21.58 17.77
C ARG A 510 -3.43 20.08 17.78
N ARG A 511 -2.85 19.36 16.83
CA ARG A 511 -3.08 17.91 16.70
C ARG A 511 -2.16 17.12 17.62
N LEU A 512 -2.69 16.12 18.30
CA LEU A 512 -1.90 15.17 19.08
C LEU A 512 -1.49 14.02 18.15
N CYS A 513 -0.20 13.97 17.82
CA CYS A 513 0.32 13.17 16.72
C CYS A 513 1.09 11.94 17.22
N PRO A 514 0.63 10.72 16.86
CA PRO A 514 1.37 9.50 17.13
C PRO A 514 2.45 9.29 16.07
N CYS A 515 3.71 9.48 16.46
CA CYS A 515 4.87 9.28 15.61
C CYS A 515 5.62 8.01 16.01
N ARG A 516 6.48 7.52 15.13
CA ARG A 516 7.43 6.42 15.41
C ARG A 516 8.74 6.66 14.69
N ALA A 517 9.83 6.12 15.22
CA ALA A 517 11.06 5.99 14.47
C ALA A 517 10.91 4.97 13.33
N HIS A 518 11.76 5.07 12.32
CA HIS A 518 11.88 4.08 11.26
C HIS A 518 13.33 3.64 11.07
N LEU A 519 13.53 2.45 10.52
CA LEU A 519 14.84 1.97 10.12
C LEU A 519 15.43 2.85 9.01
N PRO A 520 16.75 3.11 8.99
CA PRO A 520 17.39 3.82 7.90
C PRO A 520 17.14 3.12 6.55
N GLY A 521 16.60 3.85 5.58
CA GLY A 521 16.26 3.30 4.27
C GLY A 521 15.09 2.31 4.24
N GLN A 522 14.32 2.18 5.32
CA GLN A 522 13.11 1.35 5.41
C GLN A 522 12.05 2.03 6.27
N VAL A 523 11.30 2.96 5.67
CA VAL A 523 10.33 3.82 6.38
C VAL A 523 9.16 3.02 6.96
N ALA A 524 8.81 1.90 6.31
CA ALA A 524 7.72 1.02 6.72
C ALA A 524 7.92 0.36 8.09
N LEU A 525 9.16 0.18 8.54
CA LEU A 525 9.49 -0.61 9.73
C LEU A 525 10.16 0.26 10.79
N CYS A 526 9.78 0.08 12.05
CA CYS A 526 10.46 0.64 13.20
C CYS A 526 11.59 -0.30 13.68
N PRO A 527 12.53 0.18 14.51
CA PRO A 527 13.58 -0.68 15.07
C PRO A 527 13.06 -1.92 15.81
N ASP A 528 11.91 -1.80 16.49
CA ASP A 528 11.29 -2.88 17.25
C ASP A 528 10.20 -3.64 16.46
N CYS A 529 10.11 -3.44 15.14
CA CYS A 529 9.02 -3.97 14.32
C CYS A 529 9.30 -5.35 13.69
N LEU A 530 10.53 -5.88 13.85
CA LEU A 530 11.03 -7.12 13.25
C LEU A 530 11.44 -8.14 14.31
#